data_AF-A0A7K0BUG7-F1
#
_entry.id   AF-A0A7K0BUG7-F1
#
_cell.length_a   1.000
_cell.length_b   1.000
_cell.length_c   1.000
_cell.angle_alpha   90.00
_cell.angle_beta   90.00
_cell.angle_gamma   90.00
#
_symmetry.space_group_name_H-M   'P 1'
#
loop_
_entity.id
_entity.type
_entity.pdbx_description
1 polymer ?
#
loop_
_entity_poly.entity_id
_entity_poly.type
_entity_poly.pdbx_seq_one_letter_code
_entity_poly.pdbx_strand_id
1 'polypeptide(L)'
;MAHFMVLVLVDKDAADPATAAEEMMTPYFGENGKTDGYVIGGRYDGVVRGQEQQFSLPPADFQRRYGLDVVRPEDNIVPVTALPEPVLPFAVVTPDGAWHERGADQEEGGWQAEFRRLIAAHPDTVAVTIDCHC
;
A
#
# COMPACT_ATOMS: atom_id res chain seq x y z
N MET A 1 -12.87 5.73 -12.01
CA MET A 1 -11.77 4.83 -11.65
C MET A 1 -10.83 5.60 -10.75
N ALA A 2 -11.11 5.53 -9.46
CA ALA A 2 -10.28 6.15 -8.44
C ALA A 2 -9.23 5.13 -8.00
N HIS A 3 -8.04 5.61 -7.65
CA HIS A 3 -6.96 4.78 -7.11
C HIS A 3 -6.60 5.30 -5.75
N PHE A 4 -6.23 4.40 -4.85
CA PHE A 4 -5.83 4.74 -3.51
C PHE A 4 -4.74 3.80 -2.99
N MET A 5 -3.89 4.34 -2.14
CA MET A 5 -2.77 3.60 -1.55
C MET A 5 -3.23 2.85 -0.31
N VAL A 6 -2.88 1.57 -0.25
CA VAL A 6 -3.02 0.72 0.94
C VAL A 6 -1.63 0.31 1.40
N LEU A 7 -1.38 0.35 2.71
CA LEU A 7 -0.22 -0.32 3.30
C LEU A 7 -0.66 -1.62 3.94
N VAL A 8 -0.09 -2.74 3.50
CA VAL A 8 -0.30 -4.04 4.15
C VAL A 8 0.89 -4.33 5.05
N LEU A 9 0.62 -4.55 6.33
CA LEU A 9 1.63 -4.86 7.33
C LEU A 9 1.76 -6.37 7.46
N VAL A 10 2.90 -6.90 7.05
CA VAL A 10 3.20 -8.34 7.12
C VAL A 10 4.34 -8.59 8.10
N ASP A 11 4.43 -9.82 8.60
CA ASP A 11 5.53 -10.22 9.50
C ASP A 11 6.89 -9.91 8.86
N LYS A 12 7.82 -9.32 9.61
CA LYS A 12 9.16 -8.98 9.11
C LYS A 12 9.98 -10.20 8.68
N ASP A 13 9.66 -11.37 9.23
CA ASP A 13 10.33 -12.64 8.97
C ASP A 13 9.60 -13.45 7.87
N ALA A 14 8.58 -12.87 7.22
CA ALA A 14 7.93 -13.48 6.08
C ALA A 14 8.95 -13.76 4.96
N ALA A 15 8.97 -15.01 4.47
CA ALA A 15 9.88 -15.42 3.40
C ALA A 15 9.65 -14.66 2.10
N ASP A 16 8.39 -14.32 1.82
CA ASP A 16 7.96 -13.49 0.70
C ASP A 16 6.89 -12.49 1.18
N PRO A 17 7.31 -11.27 1.60
CA PRO A 17 6.37 -10.24 2.05
C PRO A 17 5.36 -9.81 0.98
N ALA A 18 5.73 -9.89 -0.30
CA ALA A 18 4.84 -9.51 -1.40
C ALA A 18 3.69 -10.50 -1.51
N THR A 19 4.00 -11.81 -1.58
CA THR A 19 2.96 -12.85 -1.62
C THR A 19 2.09 -12.82 -0.36
N ALA A 20 2.69 -12.64 0.82
CA ALA A 20 1.91 -12.54 2.06
C ALA A 20 0.93 -11.36 2.04
N ALA A 21 1.34 -10.21 1.48
CA ALA A 21 0.47 -9.06 1.35
C ALA A 21 -0.69 -9.30 0.37
N GLU A 22 -0.44 -9.97 -0.76
CA GLU A 22 -1.48 -10.36 -1.72
C GLU A 22 -2.51 -11.32 -1.11
N GLU A 23 -2.05 -12.30 -0.33
CA GLU A 23 -2.92 -13.21 0.41
C GLU A 23 -3.84 -12.45 1.37
N MET A 24 -3.28 -11.48 2.13
CA MET A 24 -4.05 -10.63 3.04
C MET A 24 -5.06 -9.72 2.33
N MET A 25 -4.82 -9.38 1.05
CA MET A 25 -5.76 -8.58 0.24
C MET A 25 -6.91 -9.39 -0.34
N THR A 26 -6.79 -10.72 -0.41
CA THR A 26 -7.79 -11.60 -1.02
C THR A 26 -9.22 -11.39 -0.49
N PRO A 27 -9.47 -11.24 0.83
CA PRO A 27 -10.83 -11.00 1.36
C PRO A 27 -11.44 -9.66 0.93
N TYR A 28 -10.61 -8.71 0.49
CA TYR A 28 -11.01 -7.35 0.14
C TYR A 28 -11.25 -7.15 -1.36
N PHE A 29 -11.08 -8.21 -2.16
CA PHE A 29 -11.22 -8.18 -3.61
C PHE A 29 -12.59 -8.67 -4.09
N GLY A 30 -13.19 -7.94 -5.05
CA GLY A 30 -14.37 -8.37 -5.80
C GLY A 30 -15.53 -7.38 -5.77
N GLU A 31 -16.69 -7.80 -6.31
CA GLU A 31 -17.88 -6.95 -6.53
C GLU A 31 -18.43 -6.27 -5.25
N ASN A 32 -18.18 -6.87 -4.09
CA ASN A 32 -18.55 -6.32 -2.77
C ASN A 32 -17.32 -6.08 -1.87
N GLY A 33 -16.12 -6.11 -2.47
CA GLY A 33 -14.86 -5.88 -1.78
C GLY A 33 -14.59 -4.40 -1.52
N LYS A 34 -13.44 -4.13 -0.90
CA LYS A 34 -12.88 -2.77 -0.82
C LYS A 34 -12.25 -2.33 -2.14
N THR A 35 -11.93 -3.28 -3.01
CA THR A 35 -11.30 -3.04 -4.31
C THR A 35 -11.75 -4.09 -5.33
N ASP A 36 -11.85 -3.70 -6.60
CA ASP A 36 -12.09 -4.59 -7.75
C ASP A 36 -10.81 -4.90 -8.54
N GLY A 37 -9.64 -4.45 -8.06
CA GLY A 37 -8.33 -4.69 -8.65
C GLY A 37 -7.20 -4.06 -7.85
N TYR A 38 -6.10 -4.77 -7.65
CA TYR A 38 -4.94 -4.23 -6.94
C TYR A 38 -3.62 -4.70 -7.53
N VAL A 39 -2.56 -3.95 -7.28
CA VAL A 39 -1.19 -4.30 -7.65
C VAL A 39 -0.21 -3.72 -6.63
N ILE A 40 0.85 -4.46 -6.29
CA ILE A 40 1.94 -3.94 -5.45
C ILE A 40 2.59 -2.74 -6.15
N GLY A 41 2.86 -1.67 -5.40
CA GLY A 41 3.44 -0.42 -5.91
C GLY A 41 2.48 0.33 -6.83
N GLY A 42 2.35 -0.10 -8.09
CA GLY A 42 1.48 0.51 -9.09
C GLY A 42 1.71 2.01 -9.23
N ARG A 43 0.64 2.82 -9.09
CA ARG A 43 0.74 4.29 -9.04
C ARG A 43 1.49 4.84 -7.84
N TYR A 44 1.80 4.04 -6.85
CA TYR A 44 2.51 4.42 -5.62
C TYR A 44 3.88 3.73 -5.52
N ASP A 45 4.42 3.26 -6.65
CA ASP A 45 5.74 2.64 -6.73
C ASP A 45 6.83 3.51 -6.08
N GLY A 46 7.61 2.93 -5.17
CA GLY A 46 8.72 3.61 -4.50
C GLY A 46 8.32 4.67 -3.44
N VAL A 47 7.03 4.95 -3.25
CA VAL A 47 6.55 5.98 -2.30
C VAL A 47 7.02 5.70 -0.87
N VAL A 48 6.99 4.43 -0.45
CA VAL A 48 7.48 4.01 0.88
C VAL A 48 9.00 4.09 1.05
N ARG A 49 9.74 4.39 -0.03
CA ARG A 49 11.17 4.72 0.02
C ARG A 49 11.43 6.22 -0.14
N GLY A 50 10.39 7.04 -0.22
CA GLY A 50 10.51 8.48 -0.45
C GLY A 50 11.04 8.81 -1.84
N GLN A 51 10.94 7.85 -2.78
CA GLN A 51 11.33 8.08 -4.16
C GLN A 51 10.26 8.92 -4.86
N GLU A 52 10.70 9.93 -5.61
CA GLU A 52 9.81 10.55 -6.59
C GLU A 52 9.50 9.53 -7.67
N GLN A 53 8.23 9.44 -8.06
CA GLN A 53 7.80 8.56 -9.13
C GLN A 53 8.44 8.99 -10.44
N GLN A 54 9.47 8.28 -10.86
CA GLN A 54 10.13 8.51 -12.14
C GLN A 54 9.65 7.48 -13.14
N PHE A 55 8.50 7.78 -13.77
CA PHE A 55 8.10 7.04 -14.96
C PHE A 55 8.99 7.50 -16.12
N SER A 56 10.01 6.71 -16.44
CA SER A 56 10.85 6.93 -17.63
C SER A 56 10.13 6.58 -18.95
N LEU A 57 8.80 6.40 -18.91
CA LEU A 57 7.97 6.03 -20.05
C LEU A 57 7.05 7.18 -20.47
N PRO A 58 6.82 7.36 -21.79
CA PRO A 58 5.75 8.19 -22.28
C PRO A 58 4.39 7.77 -21.69
N PRO A 59 3.43 8.70 -21.46
CA PRO A 59 2.13 8.38 -20.86
C PRO A 59 1.36 7.24 -21.55
N ALA A 60 1.47 7.13 -22.88
CA ALA A 60 0.83 6.06 -23.65
C ALA A 60 1.44 4.67 -23.37
N ASP A 61 2.76 4.60 -23.14
CA ASP A 61 3.43 3.33 -22.81
C ASP A 61 3.24 2.97 -21.34
N PHE A 62 3.16 3.96 -20.45
CA PHE A 62 2.75 3.76 -19.05
C PHE A 62 1.32 3.19 -18.97
N GLN A 63 0.38 3.77 -19.71
CA GLN A 63 -1.00 3.24 -19.80
C GLN A 63 -1.06 1.84 -20.42
N ARG A 64 -0.19 1.53 -21.40
CA ARG A 64 -0.18 0.20 -22.05
C ARG A 64 0.42 -0.89 -21.17
N ARG A 65 1.40 -0.56 -20.33
CA ARG A 65 2.12 -1.52 -19.49
C ARG A 65 1.63 -1.59 -18.05
N TYR A 66 0.76 -0.66 -17.64
CA TYR A 66 0.09 -0.62 -16.33
C TYR A 66 0.95 -1.19 -15.19
N GLY A 67 2.17 -0.65 -15.02
CA GLY A 67 3.07 -1.03 -13.92
C GLY A 67 3.65 -2.46 -13.93
N LEU A 68 3.15 -3.40 -14.72
CA LEU A 68 3.48 -4.84 -14.56
C LEU A 68 4.96 -5.19 -14.81
N ASP A 69 5.67 -4.38 -15.61
CA ASP A 69 7.06 -4.68 -16.00
C ASP A 69 8.08 -3.63 -15.53
N VAL A 70 7.61 -2.59 -14.83
CA VAL A 70 8.43 -1.44 -14.40
C VAL A 70 8.52 -1.38 -12.89
N VAL A 71 7.45 -1.80 -12.21
CA VAL A 71 7.37 -1.88 -10.76
C VAL A 71 8.29 -2.98 -10.26
N ARG A 72 9.02 -2.67 -9.19
CA ARG A 72 9.87 -3.61 -8.48
C ARG A 72 9.27 -3.84 -7.10
N PRO A 73 8.82 -5.06 -6.75
CA PRO A 73 8.27 -5.33 -5.42
C PRO A 73 9.20 -4.85 -4.28
N GLU A 74 10.51 -4.97 -4.45
CA GLU A 74 11.51 -4.51 -3.49
C GLU A 74 11.51 -2.99 -3.22
N ASP A 75 11.07 -2.18 -4.19
CA ASP A 75 10.93 -0.74 -4.02
C ASP A 75 9.67 -0.36 -3.22
N ASN A 76 8.78 -1.33 -2.99
CA ASN A 76 7.48 -1.17 -2.32
C ASN A 76 7.39 -1.87 -0.98
N ILE A 77 8.50 -2.42 -0.51
CA ILE A 77 8.59 -3.13 0.78
C ILE A 77 9.66 -2.46 1.63
N VAL A 78 9.25 -1.98 2.82
CA VAL A 78 10.17 -1.40 3.81
C VAL A 78 9.77 -1.82 5.22
N PRO A 79 10.71 -1.90 6.17
CA PRO A 79 10.35 -1.97 7.59
C PRO A 79 9.42 -0.82 7.95
N VAL A 80 8.40 -1.08 8.78
CA VAL A 80 7.49 -0.03 9.26
C VAL A 80 8.23 1.12 9.93
N THR A 81 9.31 0.81 10.63
CA THR A 81 10.21 1.77 11.29
C THR A 81 11.01 2.65 10.32
N ALA A 82 11.04 2.31 9.03
CA ALA A 82 11.74 3.04 7.97
C ALA A 82 10.80 3.81 7.03
N LEU A 83 9.49 3.82 7.31
CA LEU A 83 8.52 4.59 6.52
C LEU A 83 8.87 6.09 6.55
N PRO A 84 8.99 6.75 5.38
CA PRO A 84 9.30 8.17 5.32
C PRO A 84 8.06 9.01 5.62
N GLU A 85 8.24 10.16 6.28
CA GLU A 85 7.22 11.21 6.23
C GLU A 85 7.31 11.93 4.86
N PRO A 86 6.18 12.25 4.20
CA PRO A 86 4.81 12.30 4.71
C PRO A 86 3.90 11.13 4.26
N VAL A 87 4.38 9.88 4.20
CA VAL A 87 3.54 8.75 3.75
C VAL A 87 2.28 8.65 4.61
N LEU A 88 1.11 8.80 3.96
CA LEU A 88 -0.20 8.67 4.58
C LEU A 88 -1.11 7.90 3.62
N PRO A 89 -1.30 6.58 3.81
CA PRO A 89 -2.15 5.78 2.93
C PRO A 89 -3.62 6.10 3.14
N PHE A 90 -4.47 5.66 2.22
CA PHE A 90 -5.92 5.68 2.41
C PHE A 90 -6.37 4.63 3.42
N ALA A 91 -5.75 3.45 3.38
CA ALA A 91 -6.03 2.37 4.30
C ALA A 91 -4.77 1.60 4.72
N VAL A 92 -4.88 0.87 5.83
CA VAL A 92 -3.87 -0.05 6.35
C VAL A 92 -4.54 -1.39 6.62
N VAL A 93 -3.88 -2.47 6.20
CA VAL A 93 -4.24 -3.84 6.63
C VAL A 93 -3.22 -4.28 7.68
N THR A 94 -3.69 -4.57 8.89
CA THR A 94 -2.84 -5.02 10.00
C THR A 94 -2.58 -6.53 9.94
N PRO A 95 -1.57 -7.06 10.65
CA PRO A 95 -1.18 -8.48 10.56
C PRO A 95 -2.26 -9.49 10.97
N ASP A 96 -3.25 -9.05 11.75
CA ASP A 96 -4.44 -9.86 12.08
C ASP A 96 -5.47 -9.90 10.94
N GLY A 97 -5.17 -9.25 9.82
CA GLY A 97 -5.99 -9.17 8.62
C GLY A 97 -7.02 -8.05 8.65
N ALA A 98 -7.07 -7.19 9.67
CA ALA A 98 -8.08 -6.15 9.77
C ALA A 98 -7.80 -4.95 8.84
N TRP A 99 -8.85 -4.43 8.20
CA TRP A 99 -8.80 -3.25 7.33
C TRP A 99 -9.18 -1.98 8.10
N HIS A 100 -8.27 -1.00 8.11
CA HIS A 100 -8.45 0.32 8.71
C HIS A 100 -8.37 1.37 7.62
N GLU A 101 -9.39 2.21 7.44
CA GLU A 101 -9.41 3.24 6.38
C GLU A 101 -9.75 4.62 6.90
N ARG A 102 -9.34 5.63 6.13
CA ARG A 102 -9.77 7.01 6.32
C ARG A 102 -11.29 7.10 6.15
N GLY A 103 -11.99 7.45 7.24
CA GLY A 103 -13.44 7.70 7.20
C GLY A 103 -13.79 8.97 6.41
N ALA A 104 -14.96 8.98 5.76
CA ALA A 104 -15.43 10.11 4.95
C ALA A 104 -15.57 11.43 5.76
N ASP A 105 -15.90 11.32 7.05
CA ASP A 105 -16.12 12.45 7.95
C ASP A 105 -14.96 12.70 8.92
N GLN A 106 -13.83 12.00 8.76
CA GLN A 106 -12.66 12.27 9.59
C GLN A 106 -11.95 13.54 9.12
N GLU A 107 -11.83 14.51 10.04
CA GLU A 107 -10.87 15.60 9.89
C GLU A 107 -9.49 15.00 9.58
N GLU A 108 -8.72 15.67 8.72
CA GLU A 108 -7.44 15.16 8.19
C GLU A 108 -6.45 14.74 9.29
N GLY A 109 -6.50 15.38 10.46
CA GLY A 109 -5.69 15.01 11.62
C GLY A 109 -6.10 13.72 12.33
N GLY A 110 -7.36 13.29 12.23
CA GLY A 110 -7.87 12.08 12.89
C GLY A 110 -7.27 10.81 12.29
N TRP A 111 -7.28 10.71 10.97
CA TRP A 111 -6.68 9.57 10.28
C TRP A 111 -5.16 9.52 10.46
N GLN A 112 -4.47 10.67 10.41
CA GLN A 112 -3.02 10.72 10.64
C GLN A 112 -2.64 10.21 12.04
N ALA A 113 -3.44 10.54 13.07
CA ALA A 113 -3.21 10.06 14.42
C ALA A 113 -3.44 8.54 14.54
N GLU A 114 -4.51 8.02 13.93
CA GLU A 114 -4.78 6.58 13.94
C GLU A 114 -3.74 5.79 13.14
N PHE A 115 -3.34 6.28 11.96
CA PHE A 115 -2.26 5.71 11.17
C PHE A 115 -0.98 5.58 12.01
N ARG A 116 -0.56 6.67 12.68
CA ARG A 116 0.60 6.64 13.59
C ARG A 116 0.45 5.62 14.71
N ARG A 117 -0.75 5.45 15.27
CA ARG A 117 -1.02 4.41 16.27
C ARG A 117 -0.86 3.00 15.71
N LEU A 118 -1.38 2.73 14.52
CA LEU A 118 -1.26 1.42 13.85
C LEU A 118 0.21 1.08 13.59
N ILE A 119 0.96 2.01 12.99
CA ILE A 119 2.41 1.85 12.77
C ILE A 119 3.17 1.62 14.08
N ALA A 120 2.87 2.38 15.14
CA ALA A 120 3.52 2.21 16.44
C ALA A 120 3.15 0.88 17.13
N ALA A 121 1.97 0.31 16.85
CA ALA A 121 1.53 -0.98 17.39
C ALA A 121 2.19 -2.18 16.69
N HIS A 122 2.76 -1.98 15.50
CA HIS A 122 3.38 -3.02 14.68
C HIS A 122 4.82 -2.66 14.30
N PRO A 123 5.75 -2.49 15.25
CA PRO A 123 7.14 -2.10 14.94
C PRO A 123 7.95 -3.23 14.28
N ASP A 124 7.55 -4.49 14.49
CA ASP A 124 8.21 -5.70 13.99
C ASP A 124 7.58 -6.22 12.68
N THR A 125 7.05 -5.33 11.86
CA THR A 125 6.48 -5.67 10.55
C THR A 125 7.17 -4.93 9.42
N VAL A 126 6.96 -5.43 8.21
CA VAL A 126 7.28 -4.69 6.97
C VAL A 126 5.98 -4.19 6.35
N ALA A 127 6.02 -2.97 5.82
CA ALA A 127 4.93 -2.37 5.07
C ALA A 127 5.12 -2.66 3.59
N VAL A 128 4.08 -3.17 2.95
CA VAL A 128 3.98 -3.37 1.50
C VAL A 128 3.00 -2.36 0.93
N THR A 129 3.45 -1.56 -0.04
CA THR A 129 2.58 -0.61 -0.75
C THR A 129 1.75 -1.32 -1.80
N ILE A 130 0.43 -1.09 -1.78
CA ILE A 130 -0.49 -1.62 -2.77
C ILE A 130 -1.33 -0.48 -3.35
N ASP A 131 -1.37 -0.40 -4.68
CA ASP A 131 -2.29 0.43 -5.45
C ASP A 131 -3.60 -0.32 -5.65
N CYS A 132 -4.68 0.17 -5.06
CA CYS A 132 -6.02 -0.40 -5.17
C CYS A 132 -6.91 0.43 -6.09
N HIS A 133 -7.79 -0.27 -6.81
CA HIS A 133 -8.78 0.28 -7.73
C HIS A 133 -10.22 0.18 -7.15
N CYS A 134 -11.07 1.16 -7.48
CA CYS A 134 -12.51 1.17 -7.19
C CYS A 134 -13.31 1.96 -8.24
#